data_AF-A0A952M3I9-F1
#
_entry.id   AF-A0A952M3I9-F1
#
_cell.length_a   1.000
_cell.length_b   1.000
_cell.length_c   1.000
_cell.angle_alpha   90.00
_cell.angle_beta   90.00
_cell.angle_gamma   90.00
#
_symmetry.space_group_name_H-M   'P 1'
#
loop_
_entity.id
_entity.type
_entity.pdbx_description
1 polymer ?
#
loop_
_entity_poly.entity_id
_entity_poly.type
_entity_poly.pdbx_seq_one_letter_code
_entity_poly.pdbx_strand_id
1 'polypeptide(L)'
;MQKLLTWAFASLVAIGASGVSIAQTTLGDKAPENIPVHSKRIKPSHQQTKRQKILLKKAKVKHTAQYEFYARIEKAAKEKQKLLKKLATPQYANPLYFGHKKMPTKNPPYKMKYCKECGIRH
;
A
#
# COMPACT_ATOMS: atom_id res chain seq x y z
N MET A 1 1.70 12.39 -50.02
CA MET A 1 0.73 12.45 -48.91
C MET A 1 1.31 12.09 -47.53
N GLN A 2 2.39 11.29 -47.43
CA GLN A 2 2.92 10.81 -46.13
C GLN A 2 3.73 11.84 -45.31
N LYS A 3 4.33 12.85 -45.96
CA LYS A 3 5.18 13.86 -45.32
C LYS A 3 4.41 15.00 -44.64
N LEU A 4 3.16 15.23 -45.02
CA LEU A 4 2.28 16.25 -44.40
C LEU A 4 1.68 15.75 -43.08
N LEU A 5 1.42 14.45 -42.98
CA LEU A 5 0.84 13.84 -41.78
C LEU A 5 1.85 13.83 -40.61
N THR A 6 3.14 13.59 -40.89
CA THR A 6 4.18 13.57 -39.85
C THR A 6 4.45 14.95 -39.25
N TRP A 7 4.27 16.03 -40.02
CA TRP A 7 4.43 17.40 -39.52
C TRP A 7 3.24 17.86 -38.67
N ALA A 8 2.03 17.40 -38.98
CA ALA A 8 0.84 17.67 -38.18
C ALA A 8 0.86 16.98 -36.80
N PHE A 9 1.48 15.79 -36.69
CA PHE A 9 1.68 15.15 -35.38
C PHE A 9 2.79 15.81 -34.56
N ALA A 10 3.85 16.32 -35.20
CA ALA A 10 4.92 17.03 -34.51
C ALA A 10 4.45 18.36 -33.88
N SER A 11 3.52 19.08 -34.51
CA SER A 11 2.96 20.33 -33.95
C SER A 11 1.98 20.09 -32.80
N LEU A 12 1.23 18.98 -32.81
CA LEU A 12 0.31 18.60 -31.72
C LEU A 12 1.04 18.17 -30.43
N VAL A 13 2.24 17.58 -30.53
CA VAL A 13 3.08 17.28 -29.37
C VAL A 13 3.71 18.54 -28.76
N ALA A 14 3.98 19.56 -29.58
CA ALA A 14 4.57 20.82 -29.10
C ALA A 14 3.58 21.70 -28.31
N ILE A 15 2.26 21.57 -28.54
CA ILE A 15 1.22 22.34 -27.84
C ILE A 15 0.76 21.67 -26.53
N GLY A 16 0.98 20.35 -26.38
CA GLY A 16 0.61 19.62 -25.15
C GLY A 16 1.59 19.74 -23.98
N ALA A 17 2.75 20.37 -24.17
CA ALA A 17 3.82 20.40 -23.17
C ALA A 17 3.80 21.64 -22.24
N SER A 18 2.92 22.61 -22.47
CA SER A 18 2.86 23.88 -21.73
C SER A 18 1.61 23.96 -20.86
N GLY A 19 1.52 23.15 -19.81
CA GLY A 19 0.38 23.26 -18.89
C GLY A 19 0.38 22.43 -17.61
N VAL A 20 1.49 21.78 -17.25
CA VAL A 20 1.58 21.02 -15.99
C VAL A 20 2.65 21.63 -15.10
N SER A 21 2.36 22.83 -14.60
CA SER A 21 3.03 23.35 -13.40
C SER A 21 2.46 22.62 -12.18
N ILE A 22 2.87 21.37 -11.97
CA ILE A 22 2.73 20.74 -10.65
C ILE A 22 3.68 21.50 -9.75
N ALA A 23 3.16 22.44 -8.97
CA ALA A 23 3.85 23.00 -7.83
C ALA A 23 4.14 21.85 -6.86
N GLN A 24 5.33 21.27 -6.96
CA GLN A 24 5.84 20.35 -5.97
C GLN A 24 6.14 21.20 -4.72
N THR A 25 5.23 21.18 -3.75
CA THR A 25 5.54 21.62 -2.39
C THR A 25 6.50 20.59 -1.78
N THR A 26 7.74 20.56 -2.26
CA THR A 26 8.85 19.97 -1.50
C THR A 26 9.24 20.97 -0.40
N LEU A 27 8.27 21.30 0.47
CA LEU A 27 8.61 21.64 1.83
C LEU A 27 8.99 20.31 2.46
N GLY A 28 10.19 19.86 2.09
CA GLY A 28 10.75 18.59 2.49
C GLY A 28 10.65 18.49 3.99
N ASP A 29 10.14 17.35 4.44
CA ASP A 29 10.16 16.92 5.81
C ASP A 29 11.53 17.26 6.39
N LYS A 30 11.59 18.33 7.20
CA LYS A 30 12.71 18.54 8.09
C LYS A 30 12.72 17.28 8.95
N ALA A 31 13.67 16.38 8.67
CA ALA A 31 13.99 15.27 9.56
C ALA A 31 13.96 15.83 10.98
N PRO A 32 13.33 15.14 11.95
CA PRO A 32 13.32 15.65 13.31
C PRO A 32 14.77 15.90 13.68
N GLU A 33 15.12 17.18 13.89
CA GLU A 33 16.43 17.55 14.41
C GLU A 33 16.63 16.64 15.61
N ASN A 34 17.76 15.93 15.61
CA ASN A 34 18.15 15.04 16.68
C ASN A 34 18.47 15.95 17.87
N ILE A 35 17.41 16.40 18.57
CA ILE A 35 17.54 17.07 19.84
C ILE A 35 18.26 16.05 20.71
N PRO A 36 19.50 16.31 21.16
CA PRO A 36 20.15 15.43 22.11
C PRO A 36 19.30 15.50 23.38
N VAL A 37 18.39 14.54 23.55
CA VAL A 37 17.66 14.33 24.79
C VAL A 37 18.72 13.88 25.77
N HIS A 38 19.36 14.85 26.41
CA HIS A 38 20.31 14.62 27.48
C HIS A 38 19.49 14.15 28.69
N SER A 39 19.06 12.89 28.63
CA SER A 39 18.42 12.21 29.74
C SER A 39 19.49 12.02 30.79
N LYS A 40 19.65 13.02 31.66
CA LYS A 40 20.37 12.82 32.91
C LYS A 40 19.66 11.65 33.59
N ARG A 41 20.34 10.50 33.68
CA ARG A 41 19.87 9.37 34.49
C ARG A 41 19.89 9.82 35.94
N ILE A 42 18.78 10.41 36.38
CA ILE A 42 18.54 10.64 37.79
C ILE A 42 18.40 9.25 38.39
N LYS A 43 19.46 8.78 39.06
CA LYS A 43 19.39 7.56 39.86
C LYS A 43 18.32 7.81 40.92
N PRO A 44 17.30 6.95 41.08
CA PRO A 44 16.32 7.12 42.14
C PRO A 44 17.03 6.90 43.47
N SER A 45 17.54 7.99 44.04
CA SER A 45 17.93 8.05 45.43
C SER A 45 16.65 8.14 46.24
N HIS A 46 16.57 7.33 47.29
CA HIS A 46 15.46 7.21 48.22
C HIS A 46 14.34 6.23 47.82
N GLN A 47 14.07 5.30 48.73
CA GLN A 47 12.95 4.36 48.68
C GLN A 47 11.64 5.16 48.50
N GLN A 48 11.08 5.12 47.29
CA GLN A 48 9.82 5.80 46.99
C GLN A 48 8.71 5.21 47.85
N THR A 49 8.07 6.07 48.65
CA THR A 49 6.97 5.68 49.52
C THR A 49 5.78 5.15 48.70
N LYS A 50 4.94 4.29 49.29
CA LYS A 50 3.77 3.70 48.61
C LYS A 50 2.87 4.78 47.98
N ARG A 51 2.78 5.97 48.60
CA ARG A 51 2.04 7.13 48.07
C ARG A 51 2.67 7.72 46.80
N GLN A 52 3.99 7.91 46.74
CA GLN A 52 4.67 8.41 45.54
C GLN A 52 4.46 7.47 44.35
N LYS A 53 4.48 6.15 44.58
CA LYS A 53 4.21 5.15 43.53
C LYS A 53 2.78 5.23 42.98
N ILE A 54 1.81 5.70 43.76
CA ILE A 54 0.42 5.86 43.29
C ILE A 54 0.30 7.11 42.42
N LEU A 55 0.93 8.22 42.83
CA LEU A 55 0.95 9.48 42.07
C LEU A 55 1.71 9.36 40.74
N LEU A 56 2.77 8.55 40.71
CA LEU A 56 3.57 8.31 39.51
C LEU A 56 2.96 7.27 38.56
N LYS A 57 1.85 6.60 38.94
CA LYS A 57 1.16 5.68 38.04
C LYS A 57 0.46 6.47 36.94
N LYS A 58 1.04 6.41 35.75
CA LYS A 58 0.41 6.94 34.54
C LYS A 58 -0.92 6.22 34.30
N ALA A 59 -1.95 7.00 33.95
CA ALA A 59 -3.24 6.45 33.57
C ALA A 59 -3.09 5.56 32.32
N LYS A 60 -3.73 4.38 32.33
CA LYS A 60 -3.77 3.49 31.16
C LYS A 60 -4.77 4.04 30.15
N VAL A 61 -4.36 5.04 29.37
CA VAL A 61 -5.23 5.62 28.33
C VAL A 61 -5.16 4.75 27.08
N LYS A 62 -6.29 4.12 26.73
CA LYS A 62 -6.39 3.19 25.59
C LYS A 62 -6.79 3.87 24.27
N HIS A 63 -7.37 5.08 24.35
CA HIS A 63 -8.01 5.76 23.21
C HIS A 63 -7.57 7.24 23.13
N THR A 64 -6.27 7.49 22.99
CA THR A 64 -5.81 8.84 22.60
C THR A 64 -5.87 8.97 21.08
N ALA A 65 -5.97 10.21 20.59
CA ALA A 65 -5.93 10.51 19.16
C ALA A 65 -4.70 9.90 18.45
N GLN A 66 -3.56 9.81 19.15
CA GLN A 66 -2.36 9.15 18.63
C GLN A 66 -2.58 7.63 18.44
N TYR A 67 -3.15 6.94 19.42
CA TYR A 67 -3.44 5.51 19.30
C TYR A 67 -4.42 5.22 18.16
N GLU A 68 -5.45 6.05 18.00
CA GLU A 68 -6.44 5.90 16.92
C GLU A 68 -5.83 6.15 15.53
N PHE A 69 -4.89 7.09 15.44
CA PHE A 69 -4.13 7.31 14.20
C PHE A 69 -3.33 6.07 13.80
N TYR A 70 -2.53 5.52 14.71
CA TYR A 70 -1.76 4.30 14.43
C TYR A 70 -2.66 3.10 14.12
N ALA A 71 -3.78 2.96 14.85
CA ALA A 71 -4.75 1.90 14.57
C ALA A 71 -5.35 2.00 13.16
N ARG A 72 -5.59 3.21 12.64
CA ARG A 72 -6.03 3.42 11.25
C ARG A 72 -4.97 3.02 10.23
N ILE A 73 -3.71 3.41 10.47
CA ILE A 73 -2.58 3.02 9.60
C ILE A 73 -2.43 1.51 9.54
N GLU A 74 -2.44 0.84 10.71
CA GLU A 74 -2.32 -0.61 10.78
C GLU A 74 -3.45 -1.33 10.06
N LYS A 75 -4.69 -0.84 10.19
CA LYS A 75 -5.85 -1.40 9.47
C LYS A 75 -5.67 -1.27 7.96
N ALA A 76 -5.30 -0.10 7.47
CA ALA A 76 -5.06 0.13 6.05
C ALA A 76 -3.92 -0.76 5.50
N ALA A 77 -2.83 -0.92 6.28
CA ALA A 77 -1.72 -1.80 5.91
C ALA A 77 -2.16 -3.28 5.83
N LYS A 78 -2.94 -3.74 6.81
CA LYS A 78 -3.49 -5.12 6.82
C LYS A 78 -4.46 -5.37 5.66
N GLU A 79 -5.30 -4.40 5.33
CA GLU A 79 -6.22 -4.48 4.19
C GLU A 79 -5.47 -4.57 2.86
N LYS A 80 -4.46 -3.70 2.66
CA LYS A 80 -3.56 -3.77 1.49
C LYS A 80 -2.87 -5.13 1.40
N GLN A 81 -2.33 -5.64 2.51
CA GLN A 81 -1.68 -6.96 2.53
C GLN A 81 -2.66 -8.09 2.16
N LYS A 82 -3.90 -8.05 2.68
CA LYS A 82 -4.94 -9.03 2.31
C LYS A 82 -5.29 -8.96 0.82
N LEU A 83 -5.38 -7.75 0.27
CA LEU A 83 -5.66 -7.54 -1.15
C LEU A 83 -4.52 -8.11 -2.02
N LEU A 84 -3.26 -7.80 -1.69
CA LEU A 84 -2.11 -8.34 -2.40
C LEU A 84 -2.07 -9.88 -2.36
N LYS A 85 -2.39 -10.49 -1.21
CA LYS A 85 -2.50 -11.95 -1.10
C LYS A 85 -3.58 -12.55 -2.01
N LYS A 86 -4.72 -11.86 -2.16
CA LYS A 86 -5.78 -12.30 -3.08
C LYS A 86 -5.34 -12.19 -4.53
N LEU A 87 -4.70 -11.08 -4.91
CA LEU A 87 -4.20 -10.87 -6.27
C LEU A 87 -3.03 -11.80 -6.63
N ALA A 88 -2.24 -12.21 -5.65
CA ALA A 88 -1.15 -13.17 -5.85
C ALA A 88 -1.63 -14.61 -6.13
N THR A 89 -2.94 -14.88 -6.05
CA THR A 89 -3.46 -16.21 -6.40
C THR A 89 -3.26 -16.49 -7.90
N PRO A 90 -2.98 -17.74 -8.28
CA PRO A 90 -2.68 -18.09 -9.68
C PRO A 90 -3.85 -17.77 -10.62
N GLN A 91 -5.07 -17.67 -10.08
CA GLN A 91 -6.28 -17.31 -10.81
C GLN A 91 -6.16 -15.94 -11.50
N TYR A 92 -5.48 -14.97 -10.88
CA TYR A 92 -5.31 -13.63 -11.44
C TYR A 92 -3.97 -13.44 -12.16
N ALA A 93 -3.00 -14.33 -11.95
CA ALA A 93 -1.68 -14.24 -12.57
C ALA A 93 -1.56 -15.06 -13.87
N ASN A 94 -2.26 -16.19 -13.97
CA ASN A 94 -2.11 -17.14 -15.07
C ASN A 94 -3.38 -17.19 -15.94
N PRO A 95 -3.27 -16.96 -17.27
CA PRO A 95 -4.43 -17.00 -18.18
C PRO A 95 -5.11 -18.38 -18.25
N LEU A 96 -4.43 -19.47 -17.86
CA LEU A 96 -5.03 -20.81 -17.83
C LEU A 96 -6.16 -20.96 -16.80
N TYR A 97 -6.22 -20.07 -15.81
CA TYR A 97 -7.28 -20.05 -14.80
C TYR A 97 -8.40 -19.05 -15.15
N PHE A 98 -8.37 -18.42 -16.32
CA PHE A 98 -9.33 -17.39 -16.67
C PHE A 98 -10.76 -17.94 -16.61
N GLY A 99 -11.62 -17.29 -15.81
CA GLY A 99 -12.99 -17.75 -15.58
C GLY A 99 -13.16 -18.97 -14.68
N HIS A 100 -12.07 -19.58 -14.19
CA HIS A 100 -12.11 -20.79 -13.37
C HIS A 100 -11.45 -20.63 -12.00
N LYS A 101 -12.08 -21.21 -10.98
CA LYS A 101 -11.46 -21.34 -9.66
C LYS A 101 -10.33 -22.38 -9.65
N LYS A 102 -10.45 -23.42 -10.48
CA LYS A 102 -9.48 -24.52 -10.60
C LYS A 102 -9.01 -24.61 -12.04
N MET A 103 -7.72 -24.83 -12.24
CA MET A 103 -7.17 -25.04 -13.59
C MET A 103 -7.91 -26.17 -14.30
N PRO A 104 -8.41 -25.94 -15.52
CA PRO A 104 -8.99 -27.00 -16.33
C PRO A 104 -7.98 -28.11 -16.63
N THR A 105 -8.47 -29.35 -16.74
CA THR A 105 -7.65 -30.49 -17.15
C THR A 105 -7.23 -30.33 -18.61
N LYS A 106 -5.94 -30.42 -18.90
CA LYS A 106 -5.42 -30.37 -20.27
C LYS A 106 -5.62 -31.72 -20.95
N ASN A 107 -6.51 -31.78 -21.94
CA ASN A 107 -6.74 -32.99 -22.75
C ASN A 107 -6.07 -32.86 -24.13
N PRO A 108 -5.72 -33.97 -24.80
CA PRO A 108 -5.32 -33.90 -26.21
C PRO A 108 -6.50 -33.45 -27.08
N PRO A 109 -6.26 -32.88 -28.27
CA PRO A 109 -7.30 -32.21 -29.09
C PRO A 109 -8.58 -33.03 -29.32
N TYR A 110 -8.44 -34.34 -29.52
CA TYR A 110 -9.55 -35.25 -29.80
C TYR A 110 -10.38 -35.64 -28.56
N LYS A 111 -9.94 -35.31 -27.34
CA LYS A 111 -10.62 -35.61 -26.07
C LYS A 111 -11.07 -34.36 -25.31
N MET A 112 -10.87 -33.16 -25.87
CA MET A 112 -11.22 -31.92 -25.20
C MET A 112 -12.72 -31.83 -24.92
N LYS A 113 -13.11 -31.51 -23.68
CA LYS A 113 -14.52 -31.41 -23.27
C LYS A 113 -14.94 -29.95 -23.17
N TYR A 114 -16.19 -29.67 -23.49
CA TYR A 114 -16.76 -28.33 -23.32
C TYR A 114 -16.89 -28.00 -21.83
N CYS A 115 -16.36 -26.85 -21.41
CA CYS A 115 -16.45 -26.41 -20.03
C CYS A 115 -17.60 -25.41 -19.85
N LYS A 116 -18.47 -25.67 -18.85
CA LYS A 116 -19.67 -24.87 -18.60
C LYS A 116 -19.37 -23.47 -18.04
N GLU A 117 -18.21 -23.26 -17.43
CA GLU A 117 -17.89 -21.99 -16.75
C GLU A 117 -17.31 -20.94 -17.72
N CYS A 118 -16.41 -21.33 -18.62
CA CYS A 118 -15.77 -20.41 -19.58
C CYS A 118 -16.34 -20.49 -21.01
N GLY A 119 -17.11 -21.53 -21.33
CA GLY A 119 -17.67 -21.76 -22.66
C GLY A 119 -16.66 -22.18 -23.74
N ILE A 120 -15.46 -22.62 -23.36
CA ILE A 120 -14.40 -23.11 -24.27
C ILE A 120 -14.17 -24.61 -24.03
N ARG A 121 -13.58 -25.32 -25.00
CA ARG A 121 -13.14 -26.71 -24.82
C ARG A 121 -11.75 -26.73 -24.16
N HIS A 122 -11.54 -27.64 -23.20
CA HIS A 122 -10.24 -27.90 -22.53
C HIS A 122 -9.84 -29.37 -22.60
#